data_AF-A0A1J5F758-F1
#
_entry.id   AF-A0A1J5F758-F1
#
_cell.length_a   1.000
_cell.length_b   1.000
_cell.length_c   1.000
_cell.angle_alpha   90.00
_cell.angle_beta   90.00
_cell.angle_gamma   90.00
#
_symmetry.space_group_name_H-M   'P 1'
#
loop_
_entity.id
_entity.type
_entity.pdbx_description
1 polymer ?
#
loop_
_entity_poly.entity_id
_entity_poly.type
_entity_poly.pdbx_seq_one_letter_code
_entity_poly.pdbx_strand_id
1 'polypeptide(L)'
;MAAAKSKKIVFIVFLVIFTAGLLFILFNESGVVKYVKLKSQLDSLTIEIQKAELVNEQLRAEIDSLKRGDPAKIERVAREKYGLIRQGEKVYRMKEK
;
A
#
# COMPACT_ATOMS: atom_id res chain seq x y z
N MET A 1 13.75 -11.01 -62.88
CA MET A 1 13.47 -10.13 -61.73
C MET A 1 12.17 -10.45 -60.96
N ALA A 2 11.23 -11.24 -61.48
CA ALA A 2 9.93 -11.52 -60.82
C ALA A 2 10.00 -12.42 -59.57
N ALA A 3 10.88 -13.43 -59.53
CA ALA A 3 10.96 -14.40 -58.43
C ALA A 3 11.45 -13.83 -57.08
N ALA A 4 12.21 -12.73 -57.10
CA ALA A 4 12.68 -12.07 -55.87
C ALA A 4 11.58 -11.22 -55.21
N LYS A 5 10.59 -10.76 -55.98
CA LYS A 5 9.51 -9.89 -55.49
C LYS A 5 8.50 -10.67 -54.64
N SER A 6 8.18 -11.91 -55.02
CA SER A 6 7.29 -12.79 -54.25
C SER A 6 7.91 -13.23 -52.93
N LYS A 7 9.21 -13.57 -52.90
CA LYS A 7 9.92 -13.90 -51.65
C LYS A 7 9.92 -12.75 -50.64
N LYS A 8 10.10 -11.51 -51.12
CA LYS A 8 10.01 -10.30 -50.26
C LYS A 8 8.60 -10.10 -49.70
N ILE A 9 7.57 -10.32 -50.50
CA ILE A 9 6.17 -10.22 -50.05
C ILE A 9 5.87 -11.28 -48.98
N VAL A 10 6.28 -12.53 -49.21
CA VAL A 10 6.10 -13.61 -48.22
C VAL A 10 6.83 -13.28 -46.91
N PHE A 11 8.04 -12.75 -46.99
CA PHE A 11 8.78 -12.33 -45.79
C PHE A 11 8.09 -11.19 -45.03
N ILE A 12 7.56 -10.18 -45.74
CA ILE A 12 6.81 -9.08 -45.12
C ILE A 12 5.54 -9.60 -44.46
N VAL A 13 4.77 -10.47 -45.14
CA VAL A 13 3.56 -11.07 -44.57
C VAL A 13 3.89 -11.88 -43.33
N PHE A 14 4.96 -12.68 -43.35
CA PHE A 14 5.43 -13.41 -42.17
C PHE A 14 5.77 -12.46 -41.01
N LEU A 15 6.49 -11.38 -41.28
CA LEU A 15 6.90 -10.41 -40.26
C LEU A 15 5.69 -9.68 -39.66
N VAL A 16 4.69 -9.36 -40.48
CA VAL A 16 3.42 -8.76 -40.02
C VAL A 16 2.64 -9.73 -39.14
N ILE A 17 2.52 -11.00 -39.52
CA ILE A 17 1.82 -12.02 -38.72
C ILE A 17 2.57 -12.26 -37.40
N PHE A 18 3.89 -12.33 -37.45
CA PHE A 18 4.72 -12.55 -36.27
C PHE A 18 4.61 -11.38 -35.27
N THR A 19 4.69 -10.15 -35.76
CA THR A 19 4.53 -8.95 -34.92
C THR A 19 3.10 -8.82 -34.39
N ALA A 20 2.07 -9.12 -35.17
CA ALA A 20 0.69 -9.15 -34.70
C ALA A 20 0.49 -10.21 -33.60
N GLY A 21 1.08 -11.39 -33.74
CA GLY A 21 1.04 -12.44 -32.72
C GLY A 21 1.74 -12.04 -31.42
N LEU A 22 2.90 -11.38 -31.51
CA LEU A 22 3.59 -10.82 -30.34
C LEU A 22 2.76 -9.75 -29.63
N LEU A 23 2.18 -8.82 -30.39
CA LEU A 23 1.30 -7.79 -29.83
C LEU A 23 0.07 -8.42 -29.18
N PHE A 24 -0.51 -9.45 -29.77
CA PHE A 24 -1.61 -10.18 -29.16
C PHE A 24 -1.20 -10.79 -27.81
N ILE A 25 -0.07 -11.47 -27.70
CA ILE A 25 0.38 -12.05 -26.42
C ILE A 25 0.64 -10.97 -25.35
N LEU A 26 1.19 -9.82 -25.75
CA LEU A 26 1.50 -8.72 -24.84
C LEU A 26 0.25 -7.96 -24.36
N PHE A 27 -0.72 -7.75 -25.26
CA PHE A 27 -1.90 -6.89 -25.04
C PHE A 27 -3.23 -7.63 -24.86
N ASN A 28 -3.25 -8.97 -24.93
CA ASN A 28 -4.45 -9.75 -24.67
C ASN A 28 -4.93 -9.59 -23.20
N GLU A 29 -6.20 -9.91 -22.94
CA GLU A 29 -6.85 -9.77 -21.63
C GLU A 29 -6.18 -10.58 -20.50
N SER A 30 -5.34 -11.56 -20.84
CA SER A 30 -4.51 -12.34 -19.92
C SER A 30 -3.00 -12.13 -20.16
N GLY A 31 -2.64 -11.05 -20.84
CA GLY A 31 -1.27 -10.75 -21.25
C GLY A 31 -0.35 -10.41 -20.08
N VAL A 32 0.95 -10.42 -20.36
CA VAL A 32 2.02 -10.20 -19.38
C VAL A 32 1.88 -8.87 -18.65
N VAL A 33 1.43 -7.81 -19.34
CA VAL A 33 1.25 -6.47 -18.76
C VAL A 33 0.22 -6.50 -17.62
N LYS A 34 -0.91 -7.19 -17.82
CA LYS A 34 -1.95 -7.31 -16.79
C LYS A 34 -1.46 -8.14 -15.62
N TYR A 35 -0.74 -9.23 -15.88
CA TYR A 35 -0.14 -10.05 -14.83
C TYR A 35 0.80 -9.23 -13.93
N VAL A 36 1.73 -8.47 -14.52
CA VAL A 36 2.67 -7.63 -13.76
C VAL A 36 1.92 -6.57 -12.94
N LYS A 37 0.91 -5.93 -13.54
CA LYS A 37 0.08 -4.94 -12.83
C LYS A 37 -0.65 -5.57 -11.64
N LEU A 38 -1.28 -6.73 -11.84
CA LEU A 38 -2.04 -7.43 -10.82
C LEU A 38 -1.13 -7.94 -9.70
N LYS A 39 0.06 -8.44 -10.06
CA LYS A 39 1.10 -8.86 -9.11
C LYS A 39 1.56 -7.67 -8.25
N SER A 40 1.83 -6.52 -8.86
CA SER A 40 2.17 -5.30 -8.12
C SER A 40 1.05 -4.84 -7.20
N GLN A 41 -0.21 -4.96 -7.61
CA GLN A 41 -1.37 -4.63 -6.76
C GLN A 41 -1.51 -5.60 -5.59
N LEU A 42 -1.29 -6.90 -5.80
CA LEU A 42 -1.28 -7.88 -4.71
C LEU A 42 -0.17 -7.58 -3.71
N ASP A 43 1.03 -7.25 -4.19
CA ASP A 43 2.15 -6.95 -3.31
C ASP A 43 1.90 -5.66 -2.50
N SER A 44 1.29 -4.62 -3.11
CA SER A 44 0.91 -3.41 -2.37
C SER A 44 -0.19 -3.67 -1.34
N LEU A 45 -1.23 -4.42 -1.69
CA LEU A 45 -2.30 -4.77 -0.77
C LEU A 45 -1.77 -5.60 0.41
N THR A 46 -0.83 -6.50 0.15
CA THR A 46 -0.18 -7.31 1.19
C THR A 46 0.56 -6.42 2.19
N ILE A 47 1.30 -5.42 1.71
CA ILE A 47 1.99 -4.46 2.57
C ILE A 47 1.00 -3.62 3.39
N GLU A 48 -0.11 -3.20 2.78
CA GLU A 48 -1.16 -2.45 3.47
C GLU A 48 -1.81 -3.27 4.58
N ILE A 49 -2.11 -4.55 4.33
CA ILE A 49 -2.65 -5.48 5.34
C ILE A 49 -1.68 -5.61 6.51
N GLN A 50 -0.40 -5.88 6.25
CA GLN A 50 0.61 -6.02 7.31
C GLN A 50 0.74 -4.75 8.16
N LYS A 51 0.71 -3.57 7.53
CA LYS A 51 0.72 -2.29 8.26
C LYS A 51 -0.52 -2.13 9.12
N ALA A 52 -1.70 -2.45 8.58
CA ALA A 52 -2.96 -2.35 9.30
C ALA A 52 -3.01 -3.32 10.49
N GLU A 53 -2.51 -4.55 10.33
CA GLU A 53 -2.41 -5.55 11.40
C GLU A 53 -1.50 -5.06 12.53
N LEU A 54 -0.33 -4.54 12.21
CA LEU A 54 0.61 -4.00 13.21
C LEU A 54 -0.01 -2.84 13.99
N VAL A 55 -0.71 -1.92 13.32
CA VAL A 55 -1.44 -0.83 14.00
C VAL A 55 -2.57 -1.38 14.87
N ASN A 56 -3.28 -2.41 14.39
CA ASN A 56 -4.34 -3.07 15.16
C ASN A 56 -3.80 -3.68 16.46
N GLU A 57 -2.67 -4.39 16.38
CA GLU A 57 -2.00 -4.98 17.54
C GLU A 57 -1.57 -3.92 18.55
N GLN A 58 -0.98 -2.82 18.09
CA GLN A 58 -0.59 -1.69 18.95
C GLN A 58 -1.80 -1.08 19.67
N LEU A 59 -2.89 -0.83 18.95
CA LEU A 59 -4.11 -0.28 19.52
C LEU A 59 -4.75 -1.25 20.53
N ARG A 60 -4.74 -2.55 20.26
CA ARG A 60 -5.22 -3.57 21.20
C ARG A 60 -4.39 -3.58 22.48
N ALA A 61 -3.06 -3.54 22.37
CA ALA A 61 -2.17 -3.46 23.51
C ALA A 61 -2.40 -2.18 24.34
N GLU A 62 -2.68 -1.05 23.67
CA GLU A 62 -3.05 0.19 24.35
C GLU A 62 -4.39 0.06 25.09
N ILE A 63 -5.44 -0.43 24.43
CA ILE A 63 -6.75 -0.67 25.05
C ILE A 63 -6.61 -1.60 26.27
N ASP A 64 -5.87 -2.69 26.14
CA ASP A 64 -5.68 -3.65 27.22
C ASP A 64 -4.94 -3.02 28.42
N SER A 65 -3.93 -2.18 28.16
CA SER A 65 -3.23 -1.46 29.23
C SER A 65 -4.12 -0.45 29.96
N LEU A 66 -5.04 0.20 29.25
CA LEU A 66 -6.03 1.10 29.85
C LEU A 66 -7.06 0.32 30.67
N LYS A 67 -7.56 -0.81 30.14
CA LYS A 67 -8.54 -1.68 30.83
C LYS A 67 -7.99 -2.33 32.08
N ARG A 68 -6.71 -2.72 32.08
CA ARG A 68 -6.04 -3.28 33.26
C ARG A 68 -5.80 -2.25 34.37
N GLY A 69 -6.13 -0.98 34.14
CA GLY A 69 -6.06 0.05 35.17
C GLY A 69 -4.65 0.55 35.45
N ASP A 70 -3.74 0.52 34.47
CA ASP A 70 -2.37 1.04 34.63
C ASP A 70 -2.42 2.52 35.09
N PRO A 71 -2.05 2.82 36.36
CA PRO A 71 -2.23 4.15 36.93
C PRO A 71 -1.48 5.23 36.18
N ALA A 72 -0.31 4.91 35.62
CA ALA A 72 0.52 5.86 34.89
C ALA A 72 -0.13 6.24 33.55
N LYS A 73 -0.73 5.28 32.84
CA LYS A 73 -1.44 5.55 31.60
C LYS A 73 -2.75 6.28 31.81
N ILE A 74 -3.50 5.95 32.87
CA ILE A 74 -4.70 6.68 33.25
C ILE A 74 -4.36 8.13 33.60
N GLU A 75 -3.32 8.35 34.41
CA GLU A 75 -2.86 9.69 34.77
C GLU A 75 -2.42 10.48 33.53
N ARG A 76 -1.68 9.87 32.61
CA ARG A 76 -1.28 10.50 31.35
C ARG A 76 -2.48 10.97 30.53
N VAL A 77 -3.49 10.11 30.33
CA VAL A 77 -4.71 10.48 29.60
C VAL A 77 -5.49 11.56 30.34
N ALA A 78 -5.58 11.49 31.67
CA ALA A 78 -6.23 12.51 32.49
C ALA A 78 -5.57 13.89 32.33
N ARG A 79 -4.24 13.94 32.33
CA ARG A 79 -3.46 15.18 32.14
C ARG A 79 -3.50 15.70 30.71
N GLU A 80 -3.23 14.84 29.72
CA GLU A 80 -3.08 15.24 28.31
C GLU A 80 -4.44 15.54 27.65
N LYS A 81 -5.45 14.69 27.86
CA LYS A 81 -6.74 14.80 27.16
C LYS A 81 -7.74 15.70 27.89
N TYR A 82 -7.68 15.71 29.22
CA TYR A 82 -8.67 16.39 30.05
C TYR A 82 -8.09 17.52 30.91
N GLY A 83 -6.76 17.72 30.91
CA GLY A 83 -6.11 18.76 31.70
C GLY A 83 -6.27 18.59 33.21
N LEU A 84 -6.59 17.39 33.67
CA LEU A 84 -6.80 17.10 35.08
C LEU A 84 -5.46 17.13 35.82
N ILE A 85 -5.47 17.69 37.03
CA ILE A 85 -4.30 17.80 37.91
C ILE A 85 -4.61 17.12 39.24
N ARG A 86 -3.57 16.64 39.94
CA ARG A 86 -3.75 16.07 41.28
C ARG A 86 -4.11 17.16 42.29
N GLN A 87 -4.79 16.75 43.36
CA GLN A 87 -5.02 17.62 44.52
C GLN A 87 -3.67 18.14 45.05
N GLY A 88 -3.51 19.47 45.12
CA GLY A 88 -2.28 20.13 45.57
C GLY A 88 -1.28 20.52 44.46
N GLU A 89 -1.52 20.17 43.19
CA GLU A 89 -0.69 20.64 42.08
C GLU A 89 -0.97 22.10 41.71
N LYS A 90 0.09 22.84 41.34
CA LYS A 90 0.00 24.23 40.83
C LYS A 90 0.24 24.25 39.33
N VAL A 91 -0.69 24.83 38.57
CA VAL A 91 -0.58 25.00 37.11
C VAL A 91 0.07 26.34 36.80
N TYR A 92 1.17 26.31 36.05
CA TYR A 92 1.79 27.52 35.50
C TYR A 92 1.43 27.64 34.02
N ARG A 93 0.77 28.73 33.63
CA ARG A 93 0.58 29.09 32.21
C ARG A 93 1.51 30.24 31.87
N MET A 94 2.41 30.02 30.90
CA MET A 94 3.14 31.15 30.30
C MET A 94 2.19 31.93 29.41
N LYS A 95 2.08 33.25 29.63
CA LYS A 95 1.46 34.16 28.67
C LYS A 95 2.55 34.61 27.70
N GLU A 96 2.33 34.40 26.41
CA GLU A 96 3.16 35.02 25.37
C GLU A 96 2.99 36.55 25.43
N LYS A 97 4.09 37.27 25.22
CA LYS A 97 4.16 38.74 25.27
C LYS A 97 3.69 39.38 23.96
#